data_AF-A0AAD5VK29-F1
#
_entry.id   AF-A0AAD5VK29-F1
#
_cell.length_a   1.000
_cell.length_b   1.000
_cell.length_c   1.000
_cell.angle_alpha   90.00
_cell.angle_beta   90.00
_cell.angle_gamma   90.00
#
_symmetry.space_group_name_H-M   'P 1'
#
loop_
_entity.id
_entity.type
_entity.pdbx_description
1 polymer ?
#
loop_
_entity_poly.entity_id
_entity_poly.type
_entity_poly.pdbx_seq_one_letter_code
_entity_poly.pdbx_strand_id
1 'polypeptide(L)'
;MSSQQIVLVPEDQMEAVRRAAGAKGNRATRACANCYKRGTQVPLKYCQRSTAHENAKPRIGESPMLTELEKMDKAISDPESSPYGGPVVAFGPPPSGLTWVQFHDIVQKWLIFHNTTFLVATAQSLRLPQEFNRLKTHILFIRTEWRDDNEGKVGKYFRLVDTRVMTIQEAWIDPFLRLNVEAFLDTQRENDALDPLKGSTIGFFFQNLPLGQTQLQPFTSVQKSMISLMPMIDWESILRDRLERGIKF
;
A
#
# COMPACT_ATOMS: atom_id res chain seq x y z
N MET A 1 20.58 -31.65 1.59
CA MET A 1 20.33 -30.25 1.19
C MET A 1 19.54 -30.30 -0.11
N SER A 2 18.25 -30.00 -0.06
CA SER A 2 17.36 -30.10 -1.23
C SER A 2 17.36 -28.76 -1.97
N SER A 3 17.94 -28.71 -3.16
CA SER A 3 17.91 -27.54 -4.03
C SER A 3 16.47 -27.29 -4.49
N GLN A 4 15.85 -26.22 -4.03
CA GLN A 4 14.57 -25.76 -4.56
C GLN A 4 14.81 -25.13 -5.94
N GLN A 5 14.29 -25.76 -6.99
CA GLN A 5 14.25 -25.17 -8.32
C GLN A 5 13.20 -24.04 -8.33
N ILE A 6 13.65 -22.84 -8.67
CA ILE A 6 12.78 -21.69 -8.94
C ILE A 6 12.05 -21.99 -10.25
N VAL A 7 10.75 -22.28 -10.17
CA VAL A 7 9.89 -22.45 -11.35
C VAL A 7 9.53 -21.07 -11.87
N LEU A 8 10.08 -20.70 -13.02
CA LEU A 8 9.72 -19.47 -13.73
C LEU A 8 8.33 -19.66 -14.36
N VAL A 9 7.42 -18.73 -14.09
CA VAL A 9 6.08 -18.73 -14.69
C VAL A 9 6.20 -18.36 -16.18
N PRO A 10 5.63 -19.15 -17.09
CA PRO A 10 5.63 -18.86 -18.52
C PRO A 10 5.03 -17.49 -18.87
N GLU A 11 5.65 -16.79 -19.82
CA GLU A 11 5.33 -15.39 -20.18
C GLU A 11 3.92 -15.23 -20.79
N ASP A 12 3.40 -16.29 -21.43
CA ASP A 12 2.03 -16.38 -21.96
C ASP A 12 0.96 -16.38 -20.87
N GLN A 13 1.25 -16.96 -19.69
CA GLN A 13 0.35 -16.89 -18.54
C GLN A 13 0.32 -15.49 -17.92
N MET A 14 1.46 -14.79 -17.90
CA MET A 14 1.54 -13.40 -17.45
C MET A 14 0.77 -12.45 -18.39
N GLU A 15 0.77 -12.72 -19.70
CA GLU A 15 0.05 -11.94 -20.71
C GLU A 15 -1.48 -12.07 -20.55
N ALA A 16 -1.98 -13.25 -20.16
CA ALA A 16 -3.40 -13.48 -19.87
C ALA A 16 -3.89 -12.68 -18.65
N VAL A 17 -3.08 -12.59 -17.60
CA VAL A 17 -3.34 -11.76 -16.41
C VAL A 17 -3.40 -10.27 -16.79
N ARG A 18 -2.49 -9.81 -17.66
CA ARG A 18 -2.49 -8.43 -18.16
C ARG A 18 -3.74 -8.11 -18.98
N ARG A 19 -4.23 -9.04 -19.81
CA ARG A 19 -5.47 -8.87 -20.59
C ARG A 19 -6.72 -8.83 -19.71
N ALA A 20 -6.80 -9.67 -18.68
CA ALA A 20 -7.91 -9.67 -17.73
C ALA A 20 -8.01 -8.34 -16.95
N ALA A 21 -6.87 -7.72 -16.62
CA ALA A 21 -6.82 -6.41 -15.97
C ALA A 21 -7.26 -5.23 -16.88
N GLY A 22 -7.38 -5.44 -18.20
CA GLY A 22 -7.66 -4.41 -19.20
C GLY A 22 -9.15 -4.18 -19.53
N ALA A 23 -10.08 -4.92 -18.93
CA ALA A 23 -11.51 -4.79 -19.26
C ALA A 23 -12.09 -3.41 -18.86
N LYS A 24 -12.71 -2.71 -19.80
CA LYS A 24 -13.30 -1.38 -19.61
C LYS A 24 -14.56 -1.44 -18.72
N GLY A 25 -14.38 -1.45 -17.40
CA GLY A 25 -15.50 -1.37 -16.44
C GLY A 25 -16.26 -0.03 -16.51
N ASN A 26 -17.56 -0.09 -16.24
CA ASN A 26 -18.50 1.04 -16.26
C ASN A 26 -18.03 2.20 -15.36
N ARG A 27 -18.00 3.45 -15.87
CA ARG A 27 -17.33 4.58 -15.19
C ARG A 27 -18.05 5.04 -13.92
N ALA A 28 -19.35 4.79 -13.81
CA ALA A 28 -20.18 5.23 -12.68
C ALA A 28 -19.86 4.49 -11.37
N THR A 29 -19.29 3.29 -11.43
CA THR A 29 -19.01 2.45 -10.25
C THR A 29 -17.61 2.62 -9.69
N ARG A 30 -16.74 3.40 -10.35
CA ARG A 30 -15.35 3.58 -9.91
C ARG A 30 -15.28 4.56 -8.73
N ALA A 31 -14.43 4.24 -7.77
CA ALA A 31 -14.04 5.12 -6.67
C ALA A 31 -12.66 5.74 -6.95
N CYS A 32 -12.41 6.95 -6.45
CA CYS A 32 -11.09 7.57 -6.49
C CYS A 32 -10.10 6.75 -5.65
N ALA A 33 -8.94 6.39 -6.21
CA ALA A 33 -7.92 5.62 -5.48
C ALA A 33 -7.27 6.39 -4.30
N ASN A 34 -7.45 7.71 -4.24
CA ASN A 34 -6.87 8.56 -3.18
C ASN A 34 -7.88 8.91 -2.08
N CYS A 35 -9.12 9.27 -2.45
CA CYS A 35 -10.13 9.73 -1.49
C CYS A 35 -11.38 8.86 -1.42
N TYR A 36 -11.41 7.73 -2.13
CA TYR A 36 -12.46 6.71 -2.14
C TYR A 36 -13.88 7.18 -2.52
N LYS A 37 -14.06 8.47 -2.86
CA LYS A 37 -15.32 9.02 -3.37
C LYS A 37 -15.67 8.46 -4.75
N ARG A 38 -16.95 8.18 -4.99
CA ARG A 38 -17.46 7.56 -6.23
C ARG A 38 -17.84 8.55 -7.30
N GLY A 39 -17.85 8.08 -8.55
CA GLY A 39 -18.40 8.79 -9.71
C GLY A 39 -19.83 9.28 -9.56
N THR A 40 -20.61 8.62 -8.70
CA THR A 40 -21.97 9.00 -8.34
C THR A 40 -22.05 10.13 -7.32
N GLN A 41 -21.04 10.27 -6.45
CA GLN A 41 -21.00 11.28 -5.40
C GLN A 41 -20.33 12.57 -5.89
N VAL A 42 -19.35 12.44 -6.77
CA VAL A 42 -18.62 13.56 -7.38
C VAL A 42 -18.33 13.17 -8.83
N PRO A 43 -18.58 14.04 -9.83
CA PRO A 43 -18.25 13.72 -11.21
C PRO A 43 -16.74 13.46 -11.33
N LEU A 44 -16.38 12.18 -11.45
CA LEU A 44 -14.99 11.74 -11.62
C LEU A 44 -14.52 12.10 -13.04
N LYS A 45 -14.14 13.36 -13.23
CA LYS A 45 -13.31 13.75 -14.37
C LYS A 45 -11.95 13.09 -14.14
N TYR A 46 -11.71 11.93 -14.76
CA TYR A 46 -10.44 11.19 -14.81
C TYR A 46 -9.45 11.45 -13.65
N CYS A 47 -9.28 10.49 -12.75
CA CYS A 47 -8.12 10.47 -11.86
C CYS A 47 -6.84 10.60 -12.71
N GLN A 48 -6.17 11.76 -12.63
CA GLN A 48 -5.12 12.24 -13.52
C GLN A 48 -3.90 11.29 -13.53
N ARG A 49 -3.83 10.40 -14.53
CA ARG A 49 -2.57 9.76 -14.93
C ARG A 49 -2.22 9.86 -16.42
N SER A 50 -2.89 10.74 -17.18
CA SER A 50 -2.50 10.99 -18.58
C SER A 50 -2.66 12.47 -18.97
N THR A 51 -1.53 13.19 -18.97
CA THR A 51 -1.10 14.13 -20.03
C THR A 51 -2.09 15.20 -20.53
N ALA A 52 -2.47 16.17 -19.70
CA ALA A 52 -2.93 17.49 -20.18
C ALA A 52 -2.82 18.58 -19.07
N HIS A 53 -1.72 19.32 -19.11
CA HIS A 53 -1.46 20.72 -18.72
C HIS A 53 -2.30 21.43 -17.62
N GLU A 54 -1.62 21.62 -16.48
CA GLU A 54 -1.19 22.89 -15.86
C GLU A 54 -2.10 23.82 -15.01
N ASN A 55 -3.43 23.87 -15.08
CA ASN A 55 -4.13 24.99 -14.39
C ASN A 55 -5.31 24.66 -13.46
N ALA A 56 -5.45 23.41 -13.00
CA ALA A 56 -6.39 23.09 -11.93
C ALA A 56 -5.65 22.41 -10.78
N LYS A 57 -5.16 23.20 -9.81
CA LYS A 57 -4.76 22.65 -8.51
C LYS A 57 -5.96 21.88 -7.95
N PRO A 58 -5.86 20.56 -7.72
CA PRO A 58 -6.90 19.87 -7.01
C PRO A 58 -7.07 20.59 -5.67
N ARG A 59 -8.31 20.91 -5.27
CA ARG A 59 -8.61 21.16 -3.86
C ARG A 59 -8.42 19.82 -3.15
N ILE A 60 -7.16 19.49 -2.88
CA ILE A 60 -6.76 18.51 -1.89
C ILE A 60 -7.33 19.09 -0.61
N GLY A 61 -8.46 18.55 -0.14
CA GLY A 61 -8.78 18.73 1.27
C GLY A 61 -7.55 18.23 2.02
N GLU A 62 -6.96 19.09 2.83
CA GLU A 62 -5.70 18.83 3.52
C GLU A 62 -5.78 17.44 4.15
N SER A 63 -4.93 16.52 3.67
CA SER A 63 -4.82 15.21 4.31
C SER A 63 -4.40 15.49 5.74
N PRO A 64 -5.14 15.04 6.77
CA PRO A 64 -4.76 15.27 8.17
C PRO A 64 -3.30 14.88 8.43
N MET A 65 -2.82 13.83 7.76
CA MET A 65 -1.42 13.41 7.82
C MET A 65 -0.46 14.48 7.27
N LEU A 66 -0.75 15.10 6.12
CA LEU A 66 0.13 16.13 5.54
C LEU A 66 0.23 17.35 6.48
N THR A 67 -0.89 17.78 7.06
CA THR A 67 -0.89 18.88 8.03
C THR A 67 -0.06 18.54 9.27
N GLU A 68 -0.12 17.31 9.77
CA GLU A 68 0.73 16.86 10.89
C GLU A 68 2.21 16.81 10.48
N LEU A 69 2.55 16.33 9.28
CA LEU A 69 3.93 16.32 8.78
C LEU A 69 4.49 17.74 8.59
N GLU A 70 3.67 18.68 8.12
CA GLU A 70 4.03 20.11 8.02
C GLU A 70 4.30 20.72 9.40
N LYS A 71 3.50 20.36 10.41
CA LYS A 71 3.76 20.76 11.80
C LYS A 71 5.06 20.17 12.32
N MET A 72 5.35 18.91 12.00
CA MET A 72 6.61 18.25 12.37
C MET A 72 7.81 18.92 11.69
N ASP A 73 7.71 19.25 10.40
CA ASP A 73 8.74 19.99 9.66
C ASP A 73 8.99 21.37 10.28
N LYS A 74 7.91 22.09 10.61
CA LYS A 74 8.01 23.39 11.28
C LYS A 74 8.68 23.27 12.64
N ALA A 75 8.29 22.30 13.46
CA ALA A 75 8.88 22.07 14.79
C ALA A 75 10.37 21.68 14.72
N ILE A 76 10.82 21.02 13.65
CA ILE A 76 12.25 20.73 13.43
C ILE A 76 13.01 22.02 13.07
N SER A 77 12.43 22.87 12.23
CA SER A 77 13.06 24.13 11.81
C SER A 77 13.06 25.21 12.90
N ASP A 78 12.06 25.18 13.78
CA ASP A 78 11.83 26.15 14.85
C ASP A 78 11.33 25.39 16.10
N PRO A 79 12.23 24.93 16.97
CA PRO A 79 11.88 24.17 18.16
C PRO A 79 10.97 24.91 19.13
N GLU A 80 11.01 26.25 19.14
CA GLU A 80 10.15 27.10 19.99
C GLU A 80 8.71 27.13 19.49
N SER A 81 8.47 26.83 18.21
CA SER A 81 7.13 26.78 17.62
C SER A 81 6.34 25.49 17.90
N SER A 82 6.92 24.52 18.62
CA SER A 82 6.28 23.25 18.91
C SER A 82 5.05 23.44 19.80
N PRO A 83 3.82 23.15 19.32
CA PRO A 83 2.61 23.25 20.13
C PRO A 83 2.55 22.21 21.27
N TYR A 84 3.50 21.27 21.31
CA TYR A 84 3.57 20.18 22.27
C TYR A 84 4.52 20.45 23.45
N GLY A 85 5.13 21.64 23.55
CA GLY A 85 5.90 22.05 24.72
C GLY A 85 7.14 21.20 25.02
N GLY A 86 7.64 20.45 24.04
CA GLY A 86 8.80 19.57 24.15
C GLY A 86 9.22 18.99 22.80
N PRO A 87 10.38 18.30 22.74
CA PRO A 87 10.84 17.64 21.52
C PRO A 87 9.79 16.63 21.06
N VAL A 88 9.51 16.56 19.76
CA VAL A 88 8.56 15.61 19.16
C VAL A 88 9.17 14.19 19.28
N VAL A 89 8.96 13.51 20.42
CA VAL A 89 9.68 12.27 20.77
C VAL A 89 9.15 11.02 20.04
N ALA A 90 7.97 11.07 19.41
CA ALA A 90 7.35 9.86 18.85
C ALA A 90 7.99 9.38 17.54
N PHE A 91 8.64 10.25 16.78
CA PHE A 91 9.20 9.95 15.47
C PHE A 91 10.70 10.28 15.45
N GLY A 92 11.53 9.34 14.97
CA GLY A 92 12.94 9.63 14.70
C GLY A 92 13.07 10.67 13.58
N PRO A 93 14.19 11.40 13.44
CA PRO A 93 14.31 12.45 12.41
C PRO A 93 14.06 11.89 10.99
N PRO A 94 13.57 12.72 10.04
CA PRO A 94 13.48 12.29 8.66
C PRO A 94 14.89 11.97 8.12
N PRO A 95 15.01 11.16 7.05
CA PRO A 95 16.32 10.89 6.47
C PRO A 95 17.06 12.17 6.09
N SER A 96 18.40 12.13 6.18
CA SER A 96 19.23 13.31 5.99
C SER A 96 18.95 14.01 4.66
N GLY A 97 18.73 15.33 4.74
CA GLY A 97 18.45 16.17 3.58
C GLY A 97 17.00 16.16 3.10
N LEU A 98 16.08 15.49 3.82
CA LEU A 98 14.65 15.50 3.52
C LEU A 98 13.84 16.15 4.64
N THR A 99 12.75 16.82 4.26
CA THR A 99 11.66 17.14 5.19
C THR A 99 10.68 15.94 5.28
N TRP A 100 9.85 15.88 6.30
CA TRP A 100 8.80 14.88 6.46
C TRP A 100 7.79 14.87 5.32
N VAL A 101 7.41 16.05 4.82
CA VAL A 101 6.53 16.16 3.65
C VAL A 101 7.18 15.53 2.41
N GLN A 102 8.47 15.82 2.17
CA GLN A 102 9.21 15.22 1.05
C GLN A 102 9.37 13.70 1.23
N PHE A 103 9.69 13.27 2.44
CA PHE A 103 9.84 11.86 2.77
C PHE A 103 8.53 11.09 2.56
N HIS A 104 7.41 11.66 2.99
CA HIS A 104 6.09 11.08 2.75
C HIS A 104 5.78 10.95 1.26
N ASP A 105 6.09 11.97 0.45
CA ASP A 105 5.89 11.92 -1.00
C ASP A 105 6.74 10.82 -1.67
N ILE A 106 7.96 10.61 -1.18
CA ILE A 106 8.86 9.51 -1.58
C ILE A 106 8.26 8.15 -1.21
N VAL A 107 7.72 8.00 0.00
CA VAL A 107 7.03 6.77 0.44
C VAL A 107 5.87 6.44 -0.50
N GLN A 108 5.02 7.44 -0.82
CA GLN A 108 3.88 7.23 -1.73
C GLN A 108 4.34 6.81 -3.13
N LYS A 109 5.37 7.46 -3.68
CA LYS A 109 5.96 7.09 -4.98
C LYS A 109 6.51 5.67 -4.99
N TRP A 110 7.19 5.26 -3.92
CA TRP A 110 7.73 3.91 -3.77
C TRP A 110 6.63 2.85 -3.65
N LEU A 111 5.60 3.10 -2.84
CA LEU A 111 4.44 2.21 -2.70
C LEU A 111 3.74 2.00 -4.06
N ILE A 112 3.54 3.09 -4.81
CA ILE A 112 3.00 3.04 -6.17
C ILE A 112 3.88 2.20 -7.10
N PHE A 113 5.20 2.35 -7.02
CA PHE A 113 6.14 1.63 -7.88
C PHE A 113 6.04 0.11 -7.64
N HIS A 114 5.92 -0.31 -6.39
CA HIS A 114 5.85 -1.72 -5.96
C HIS A 114 4.43 -2.26 -5.78
N ASN A 115 3.41 -1.53 -6.23
CA ASN A 115 2.01 -1.87 -6.02
C ASN A 115 1.66 -3.32 -6.44
N THR A 116 2.14 -3.77 -7.60
CA THR A 116 1.94 -5.16 -8.07
C THR A 116 2.68 -6.17 -7.19
N THR A 117 3.91 -5.86 -6.78
CA THR A 117 4.70 -6.71 -5.87
C THR A 117 3.96 -6.93 -4.55
N PHE A 118 3.40 -5.86 -3.95
CA PHE A 118 2.64 -5.96 -2.72
C PHE A 118 1.31 -6.71 -2.89
N LEU A 119 0.60 -6.49 -4.01
CA LEU A 119 -0.62 -7.24 -4.30
C LEU A 119 -0.35 -8.75 -4.34
N VAL A 120 0.69 -9.15 -5.07
CA VAL A 120 1.06 -10.57 -5.19
C VAL A 120 1.54 -11.13 -3.85
N ALA A 121 2.43 -10.43 -3.14
CA ALA A 121 2.90 -10.85 -1.83
C ALA A 121 1.75 -10.99 -0.81
N THR A 122 0.78 -10.08 -0.85
CA THR A 122 -0.43 -10.14 0.00
C THR A 122 -1.28 -11.36 -0.37
N ALA A 123 -1.57 -11.58 -1.65
CA ALA A 123 -2.38 -12.73 -2.07
C ALA A 123 -1.73 -14.07 -1.71
N GLN A 124 -0.42 -14.18 -1.88
CA GLN A 124 0.34 -15.40 -1.64
C GLN A 124 0.57 -15.68 -0.16
N SER A 125 0.92 -14.66 0.64
CA SER A 125 1.12 -14.81 2.09
C SER A 125 -0.16 -15.23 2.81
N LEU A 126 -1.31 -14.72 2.36
CA LEU A 126 -2.62 -15.13 2.84
C LEU A 126 -3.10 -16.45 2.23
N ARG A 127 -2.35 -17.06 1.32
CA ARG A 127 -2.71 -18.29 0.59
C ARG A 127 -4.06 -18.20 -0.14
N LEU A 128 -4.42 -17.00 -0.61
CA LEU A 128 -5.72 -16.76 -1.25
C LEU A 128 -6.02 -17.62 -2.49
N PRO A 129 -5.04 -18.06 -3.30
CA PRO A 129 -5.31 -18.97 -4.42
C PRO A 129 -5.98 -20.28 -3.98
N GLN A 130 -5.67 -20.74 -2.76
CA GLN A 130 -6.20 -21.97 -2.16
C GLN A 130 -7.33 -21.69 -1.15
N GLU A 131 -7.18 -20.63 -0.35
CA GLU A 131 -8.00 -20.36 0.82
C GLU A 131 -8.51 -18.90 0.80
N PHE A 132 -9.37 -18.58 -0.18
CA PHE A 132 -9.86 -17.20 -0.38
C PHE A 132 -10.47 -16.57 0.89
N ASN A 133 -11.08 -17.37 1.77
CA ASN A 133 -11.67 -16.87 3.02
C ASN A 133 -10.64 -16.25 3.98
N ARG A 134 -9.34 -16.54 3.83
CA ARG A 134 -8.30 -15.92 4.66
C ARG A 134 -8.20 -14.41 4.51
N LEU A 135 -8.72 -13.83 3.42
CA LEU A 135 -8.81 -12.36 3.25
C LEU A 135 -9.66 -11.67 4.33
N LYS A 136 -10.56 -12.42 5.00
CA LYS A 136 -11.46 -11.90 6.05
C LYS A 136 -10.91 -12.10 7.46
N THR A 137 -9.83 -12.87 7.61
CA THR A 137 -9.33 -13.30 8.92
C THR A 137 -7.87 -13.00 9.13
N HIS A 138 -7.12 -12.72 8.07
CA HIS A 138 -5.69 -12.47 8.10
C HIS A 138 -5.31 -11.23 7.30
N ILE A 139 -4.19 -10.64 7.66
CA ILE A 139 -3.58 -9.49 7.00
C ILE A 139 -2.05 -9.65 6.97
N LEU A 140 -1.42 -9.19 5.89
CA LEU A 140 0.02 -9.11 5.79
C LEU A 140 0.50 -7.85 6.50
N PHE A 141 1.52 -7.96 7.34
CA PHE A 141 2.24 -6.83 7.92
C PHE A 141 3.63 -6.75 7.28
N ILE A 142 3.97 -5.57 6.76
CA ILE A 142 5.25 -5.27 6.11
C ILE A 142 5.88 -4.09 6.85
N ARG A 143 7.12 -4.28 7.31
CA ARG A 143 7.94 -3.23 7.90
C ARG A 143 9.14 -2.94 7.01
N THR A 144 9.36 -1.68 6.72
CA THR A 144 10.51 -1.22 5.93
C THR A 144 11.29 -0.12 6.63
N GLU A 145 12.51 0.09 6.17
CA GLU A 145 13.35 1.21 6.59
C GLU A 145 13.97 1.90 5.38
N TRP A 146 14.29 3.18 5.55
CA TRP A 146 15.01 3.99 4.58
C TRP A 146 16.38 3.40 4.23
N ARG A 147 16.76 3.52 2.96
CA ARG A 147 18.06 3.13 2.44
C ARG A 147 18.86 4.35 2.03
N ASP A 148 20.06 4.54 2.57
CA ASP A 148 20.98 5.56 2.08
C ASP A 148 21.64 5.18 0.75
N ASP A 149 21.74 3.88 0.47
CA ASP A 149 22.31 3.31 -0.76
C ASP A 149 21.30 3.20 -1.92
N ASN A 150 20.26 4.03 -1.92
CA ASN A 150 19.16 3.94 -2.89
C ASN A 150 19.51 4.47 -4.31
N GLU A 151 20.65 5.17 -4.46
CA GLU A 151 21.12 5.76 -5.73
C GLU A 151 20.10 6.69 -6.43
N GLY A 152 19.18 7.29 -5.68
CA GLY A 152 18.07 8.09 -6.20
C GLY A 152 16.99 7.28 -6.95
N LYS A 153 17.03 5.94 -6.89
CA LYS A 153 16.12 5.07 -7.64
C LYS A 153 14.85 4.81 -6.85
N VAL A 154 13.70 5.16 -7.45
CA VAL A 154 12.38 5.00 -6.82
C VAL A 154 12.11 3.57 -6.34
N GLY A 155 12.60 2.53 -7.01
CA GLY A 155 12.42 1.16 -6.55
C GLY A 155 13.24 0.77 -5.31
N LYS A 156 14.32 1.50 -5.02
CA LYS A 156 15.32 1.16 -4.00
C LYS A 156 15.28 2.07 -2.76
N TYR A 157 14.30 2.96 -2.61
CA TYR A 157 14.27 3.88 -1.46
C TYR A 157 14.20 3.18 -0.09
N PHE A 158 13.62 1.98 -0.04
CA PHE A 158 13.42 1.26 1.21
C PHE A 158 13.83 -0.21 1.08
N ARG A 159 14.29 -0.80 2.19
CA ARG A 159 14.54 -2.25 2.34
C ARG A 159 13.50 -2.89 3.26
N LEU A 160 13.34 -4.21 3.10
CA LEU A 160 12.45 -5.00 3.93
C LEU A 160 13.13 -5.33 5.26
N VAL A 161 12.55 -4.86 6.37
CA VAL A 161 13.00 -5.16 7.73
C VAL A 161 12.34 -6.42 8.25
N ASP A 162 11.00 -6.44 8.21
CA ASP A 162 10.19 -7.52 8.75
C ASP A 162 8.95 -7.73 7.88
N THR A 163 8.49 -8.97 7.81
CA THR A 163 7.23 -9.33 7.14
C THR A 163 6.61 -10.51 7.86
N ARG A 164 5.31 -10.41 8.16
CA ARG A 164 4.60 -11.48 8.84
C ARG A 164 3.12 -11.45 8.52
N VAL A 165 2.51 -12.63 8.50
CA VAL A 165 1.06 -12.76 8.43
C VAL A 165 0.51 -12.74 9.85
N MET A 166 -0.49 -11.90 10.08
CA MET A 166 -1.20 -11.81 11.36
C MET A 166 -2.68 -12.08 11.13
N THR A 167 -3.34 -12.64 12.13
CA THR A 167 -4.80 -12.62 12.18
C THR A 167 -5.31 -11.21 12.44
N ILE A 168 -6.53 -10.91 11.98
CA ILE A 168 -7.19 -9.64 12.29
C ILE A 168 -7.35 -9.45 13.81
N GLN A 169 -7.57 -10.54 14.55
CA GLN A 169 -7.68 -10.49 16.01
C GLN A 169 -6.35 -10.10 16.67
N GLU A 170 -5.22 -10.68 16.25
CA GLU A 170 -3.90 -10.30 16.75
C GLU A 170 -3.61 -8.82 16.46
N ALA A 171 -3.91 -8.36 15.24
CA ALA A 171 -3.75 -6.96 14.88
C ALA A 171 -4.69 -6.02 15.67
N TRP A 172 -5.88 -6.47 16.03
CA TRP A 172 -6.83 -5.67 16.81
C TRP A 172 -6.36 -5.42 18.24
N ILE A 173 -5.65 -6.39 18.83
CA ILE A 173 -5.11 -6.28 20.19
C ILE A 173 -3.93 -5.30 20.24
N ASP A 174 -3.20 -5.12 19.13
CA ASP A 174 -2.13 -4.14 19.02
C ASP A 174 -2.70 -2.70 18.95
N PRO A 175 -2.47 -1.85 19.96
CA PRO A 175 -2.99 -0.49 19.99
C PRO A 175 -2.56 0.37 18.81
N PHE A 176 -1.39 0.11 18.22
CA PHE A 176 -0.86 0.86 17.08
C PHE A 176 -1.54 0.48 15.76
N LEU A 177 -2.14 -0.71 15.69
CA LEU A 177 -2.79 -1.21 14.49
C LEU A 177 -4.32 -1.09 14.56
N ARG A 178 -4.89 -1.06 15.76
CA ARG A 178 -6.34 -1.13 15.98
C ARG A 178 -7.16 -0.17 15.10
N LEU A 179 -6.82 1.11 15.05
CA LEU A 179 -7.54 2.09 14.22
C LEU A 179 -7.50 1.74 12.71
N ASN A 180 -6.38 1.21 12.23
CA ASN A 180 -6.25 0.76 10.86
C ASN A 180 -7.05 -0.53 10.60
N VAL A 181 -7.15 -1.43 11.59
CA VAL A 181 -7.99 -2.63 11.50
C VAL A 181 -9.47 -2.24 11.42
N GLU A 182 -9.93 -1.32 12.26
CA GLU A 182 -11.29 -0.77 12.23
C GLU A 182 -11.65 -0.24 10.84
N ALA A 183 -10.80 0.66 10.31
CA ALA A 183 -10.98 1.23 8.97
C ALA A 183 -10.94 0.16 7.85
N PHE A 184 -10.09 -0.86 7.98
CA PHE A 184 -10.04 -1.97 7.03
C PHE A 184 -11.34 -2.77 7.01
N LEU A 185 -11.85 -3.14 8.18
CA LEU A 185 -13.08 -3.90 8.31
C LEU A 185 -14.28 -3.12 7.78
N ASP A 186 -14.35 -1.82 8.06
CA ASP A 186 -15.41 -0.96 7.52
C ASP A 186 -15.34 -0.90 5.99
N THR A 187 -14.15 -0.69 5.42
CA THR A 187 -13.93 -0.71 3.96
C THR A 187 -14.34 -2.05 3.35
N GLN A 188 -14.01 -3.17 4.01
CA GLN A 188 -14.36 -4.50 3.54
C GLN A 188 -15.88 -4.74 3.58
N ARG A 189 -16.56 -4.34 4.67
CA ARG A 189 -18.02 -4.43 4.80
C ARG A 189 -18.73 -3.58 3.74
N GLU A 190 -18.26 -2.36 3.51
CA GLU A 190 -18.83 -1.48 2.49
C GLU A 190 -18.71 -2.12 1.10
N ASN A 191 -17.53 -2.63 0.73
CA ASN A 191 -17.33 -3.25 -0.58
C ASN A 191 -18.14 -4.55 -0.75
N ASP A 192 -18.18 -5.41 0.26
CA ASP A 192 -18.96 -6.65 0.23
C ASP A 192 -20.48 -6.36 0.11
N ALA A 193 -20.98 -5.26 0.68
CA ALA A 193 -22.40 -4.91 0.64
C ALA A 193 -22.90 -4.42 -0.73
N LEU A 194 -22.02 -3.91 -1.59
CA LEU A 194 -22.43 -3.20 -2.80
C LEU A 194 -22.65 -4.09 -4.01
N ASP A 195 -21.87 -5.15 -4.15
CA ASP A 195 -21.98 -6.12 -5.23
C ASP A 195 -21.04 -7.31 -4.96
N PRO A 196 -21.56 -8.50 -4.62
CA PRO A 196 -20.74 -9.69 -4.44
C PRO A 196 -19.89 -10.06 -5.68
N LEU A 197 -20.29 -9.60 -6.88
CA LEU A 197 -19.57 -9.87 -8.14
C LEU A 197 -18.39 -8.91 -8.36
N LYS A 198 -18.30 -7.79 -7.64
CA LYS A 198 -17.21 -6.80 -7.80
C LYS A 198 -15.89 -7.26 -7.17
N GLY A 199 -15.90 -8.36 -6.40
CA GLY A 199 -14.73 -8.86 -5.69
C GLY A 199 -14.58 -8.23 -4.31
N SER A 200 -13.65 -8.77 -3.53
CA SER A 200 -13.42 -8.36 -2.14
C SER A 200 -12.29 -7.36 -2.01
N THR A 201 -12.16 -6.75 -0.83
CA THR A 201 -10.98 -5.97 -0.45
C THR A 201 -9.96 -6.88 0.20
N ILE A 202 -8.72 -6.83 -0.28
CA ILE A 202 -7.56 -7.38 0.42
C ILE A 202 -6.64 -6.21 0.77
N GLY A 203 -5.79 -6.33 1.77
CA GLY A 203 -4.88 -5.25 2.13
C GLY A 203 -3.69 -5.75 2.91
N PHE A 204 -2.74 -4.86 3.15
CA PHE A 204 -1.61 -5.08 4.04
C PHE A 204 -1.39 -3.87 4.92
N PHE A 205 -0.82 -4.10 6.10
CA PHE A 205 -0.27 -3.05 6.94
C PHE A 205 1.15 -2.76 6.50
N PHE A 206 1.42 -1.47 6.32
CA PHE A 206 2.71 -0.94 5.93
C PHE A 206 3.23 -0.03 7.02
N GLN A 207 4.34 -0.39 7.64
CA GLN A 207 5.06 0.46 8.57
C GLN A 207 6.40 0.84 7.94
N ASN A 208 6.70 2.13 7.92
CA ASN A 208 7.98 2.63 7.45
C ASN A 208 8.75 3.32 8.57
N LEU A 209 10.02 2.97 8.73
CA LEU A 209 10.96 3.69 9.59
C LEU A 209 11.70 4.75 8.74
N PRO A 210 11.73 6.02 9.18
CA PRO A 210 11.44 6.53 10.53
C PRO A 210 9.99 6.99 10.80
N LEU A 211 9.07 6.96 9.83
CA LEU A 211 7.70 7.46 10.03
C LEU A 211 6.96 6.81 11.20
N GLY A 212 7.27 5.57 11.56
CA GLY A 212 6.76 4.85 12.76
C GLY A 212 5.27 4.49 12.70
N GLN A 213 4.46 5.27 12.01
CA GLN A 213 3.05 5.05 11.78
C GLN A 213 2.84 3.87 10.83
N THR A 214 1.90 3.01 11.20
CA THR A 214 1.41 1.97 10.30
C THR A 214 0.26 2.53 9.47
N GLN A 215 0.28 2.26 8.17
CA GLN A 215 -0.76 2.61 7.22
C GLN A 215 -1.39 1.34 6.66
N LEU A 216 -2.72 1.35 6.48
CA LEU A 216 -3.40 0.33 5.71
C LEU A 216 -3.30 0.65 4.21
N GLN A 217 -2.87 -0.34 3.41
CA GLN A 217 -2.83 -0.26 1.96
C GLN A 217 -3.86 -1.22 1.36
N PRO A 218 -5.04 -0.73 0.93
CA PRO A 218 -6.09 -1.58 0.41
C PRO A 218 -5.94 -1.81 -1.10
N PHE A 219 -6.23 -3.03 -1.52
CA PHE A 219 -6.52 -3.43 -2.88
C PHE A 219 -8.00 -3.78 -3.00
N THR A 220 -8.74 -3.01 -3.77
CA THR A 220 -10.17 -3.22 -3.97
C THR A 220 -10.44 -4.04 -5.23
N SER A 221 -11.64 -4.61 -5.32
CA SER A 221 -12.13 -5.34 -6.50
C SER A 221 -11.33 -6.61 -6.82
N VAL A 222 -10.81 -7.29 -5.80
CA VAL A 222 -10.06 -8.54 -5.98
C VAL A 222 -11.04 -9.70 -6.13
N GLN A 223 -11.10 -10.25 -7.35
CA GLN A 223 -12.00 -11.35 -7.66
C GLN A 223 -11.36 -12.71 -7.35
N LYS A 224 -12.14 -13.62 -6.76
CA LYS A 224 -11.70 -14.99 -6.46
C LYS A 224 -11.21 -15.73 -7.70
N SER A 225 -11.90 -15.58 -8.84
CA SER A 225 -11.52 -16.20 -10.12
C SER A 225 -10.12 -15.78 -10.56
N MET A 226 -9.78 -14.49 -10.44
CA MET A 226 -8.46 -13.96 -10.80
C MET A 226 -7.36 -14.53 -9.89
N ILE A 227 -7.61 -14.58 -8.59
CA ILE A 227 -6.62 -15.04 -7.61
C ILE A 227 -6.44 -16.57 -7.64
N SER A 228 -7.51 -17.32 -7.91
CA SER A 228 -7.48 -18.79 -7.94
C SER A 228 -6.55 -19.38 -9.02
N LEU A 229 -6.23 -18.60 -10.05
CA LEU A 229 -5.33 -19.01 -11.13
C LEU A 229 -3.86 -18.71 -10.84
N MET A 230 -3.56 -18.00 -9.75
CA MET A 230 -2.18 -17.67 -9.41
C MET A 230 -1.44 -18.92 -8.90
N PRO A 231 -0.27 -19.28 -9.46
CA PRO A 231 0.53 -20.37 -8.92
C PRO A 231 1.03 -20.00 -7.52
N MET A 232 1.17 -20.98 -6.64
CA MET A 232 1.82 -20.77 -5.35
C MET A 232 3.31 -20.52 -5.57
N ILE A 233 3.83 -19.47 -4.94
CA ILE A 233 5.24 -19.07 -5.05
C ILE A 233 5.84 -18.80 -3.67
N ASP A 234 7.17 -18.79 -3.59
CA ASP A 234 7.90 -18.29 -2.43
C ASP A 234 7.83 -16.76 -2.40
N TRP A 235 6.71 -16.27 -1.89
CA TRP A 235 6.39 -14.84 -1.88
C TRP A 235 7.34 -14.02 -1.02
N GLU A 236 7.91 -14.59 0.04
CA GLU A 236 8.78 -13.85 0.95
C GLU A 236 10.13 -13.59 0.31
N SER A 237 10.74 -14.63 -0.28
CA SER A 237 11.98 -14.47 -1.05
C SER A 237 11.78 -13.52 -2.23
N ILE A 238 10.65 -13.63 -2.95
CA ILE A 238 10.36 -12.73 -4.07
C ILE A 238 10.15 -11.30 -3.59
N LEU A 239 9.35 -11.06 -2.55
CA LEU A 239 9.14 -9.73 -1.99
C LEU A 239 10.49 -9.09 -1.63
N ARG A 240 11.35 -9.82 -0.91
CA ARG A 240 12.68 -9.36 -0.53
C ARG A 240 13.53 -9.02 -1.76
N ASP A 241 13.69 -9.94 -2.72
CA ASP A 241 14.49 -9.71 -3.93
C ASP A 241 14.02 -8.48 -4.72
N ARG A 242 12.70 -8.32 -4.90
CA ARG A 242 12.11 -7.21 -5.66
C ARG A 242 12.34 -5.86 -4.98
N LEU A 243 12.18 -5.80 -3.65
CA LEU A 243 12.45 -4.58 -2.88
C LEU A 243 13.95 -4.25 -2.84
N GLU A 244 14.82 -5.25 -2.65
CA GLU A 244 16.27 -5.04 -2.58
C GLU A 244 16.87 -4.56 -3.90
N ARG A 245 16.40 -5.13 -5.02
CA ARG A 245 16.89 -4.78 -6.36
C ARG A 245 16.17 -3.58 -6.96
N GLY A 246 15.04 -3.18 -6.38
CA GLY A 246 14.20 -2.10 -6.89
C GLY A 246 13.56 -2.41 -8.25
N ILE A 247 13.14 -3.66 -8.43
CA ILE A 247 12.49 -4.14 -9.67
C ILE A 247 11.03 -4.49 -9.40
N LYS A 248 10.18 -4.34 -10.41
CA LYS A 248 8.76 -4.70 -10.33
C LYS A 248 8.57 -6.21 -10.40
N PHE A 249 7.45 -6.71 -9.88
CA PHE A 249 6.97 -8.08 -10.09
C PHE A 249 6.64 -8.33 -11.57
#